data_AF-A0A7Y6Y0E1-F1
#
_entry.id   AF-A0A7Y6Y0E1-F1
#
_cell.length_a   1.000
_cell.length_b   1.000
_cell.length_c   1.000
_cell.angle_alpha   90.00
_cell.angle_beta   90.00
_cell.angle_gamma   90.00
#
_symmetry.space_group_name_H-M   'P 1'
#
loop_
_entity.id
_entity.type
_entity.pdbx_description
1 polymer ?
#
loop_
_entity_poly.entity_id
_entity_poly.type
_entity_poly.pdbx_seq_one_letter_code
_entity_poly.pdbx_strand_id
1 'polypeptide(L)'
;MSTVNLELQMKFLAELNEALTDALDRYSDEGAEKLAELNYMKQEVARARRVIADRMNHDADNKAGRRSARHSAGHFQEAAFS
;
A
#
# COMPACT_ATOMS: atom_id res chain seq x y z
N MET A 1 -0.46 -17.50 7.90
CA MET A 1 0.43 -16.34 8.18
C MET A 1 -0.43 -15.21 8.69
N SER A 2 -0.12 -14.64 9.85
CA SER A 2 -0.80 -13.45 10.36
C SER A 2 -0.41 -12.26 9.48
N THR A 3 -1.23 -11.91 8.50
CA THR A 3 -0.98 -10.72 7.69
C THR A 3 -1.30 -9.50 8.54
N VAL A 4 -0.28 -8.77 8.97
CA VAL A 4 -0.43 -7.44 9.58
C VAL A 4 -1.29 -6.59 8.63
N ASN A 5 -2.33 -5.94 9.16
CA ASN A 5 -3.23 -5.08 8.38
C ASN A 5 -2.44 -4.07 7.53
N LEU A 6 -2.74 -3.96 6.22
CA LEU A 6 -2.08 -3.03 5.30
C LEU A 6 -2.17 -1.57 5.77
N GLU A 7 -3.26 -1.18 6.42
CA GLU A 7 -3.43 0.16 7.02
C GLU A 7 -2.42 0.39 8.14
N LEU A 8 -2.20 -0.62 8.99
CA LEU A 8 -1.22 -0.55 10.08
C LEU A 8 0.21 -0.47 9.50
N GLN A 9 0.49 -1.21 8.43
CA GLN A 9 1.79 -1.13 7.75
C GLN A 9 2.01 0.27 7.14
N MET A 10 0.99 0.88 6.52
CA MET A 10 1.08 2.26 6.00
C MET A 10 1.31 3.28 7.10
N LYS A 11 0.62 3.14 8.25
CA LYS A 11 0.82 4.02 9.40
C LYS A 11 2.26 3.93 9.93
N PHE A 12 2.76 2.71 10.14
CA PHE A 12 4.14 2.50 10.58
C PHE A 12 5.16 3.11 9.62
N LEU A 13 4.97 2.95 8.30
CA LEU A 13 5.88 3.54 7.31
C LEU A 13 5.81 5.07 7.25
N ALA A 14 4.66 5.67 7.60
CA ALA A 14 4.56 7.13 7.73
C ALA A 14 5.37 7.62 8.93
N GLU A 15 5.20 7.01 10.10
CA GLU A 15 5.95 7.34 11.31
C GLU A 15 7.47 7.13 11.12
N LEU A 16 7.86 6.05 10.43
CA LEU A 16 9.27 5.80 10.12
C LEU A 16 9.86 6.85 9.17
N ASN A 17 9.08 7.32 8.18
CA ASN A 17 9.54 8.38 7.28
C ASN A 17 9.71 9.73 8.01
N GLU A 18 8.85 10.04 8.97
CA GLU A 18 8.99 11.21 9.84
C GLU A 18 10.27 11.09 10.69
N ALA A 19 10.45 9.96 11.38
CA ALA A 19 11.65 9.72 12.19
C ALA A 19 12.96 9.78 11.37
N LEU A 20 12.97 9.28 10.14
CA LEU A 20 14.13 9.38 9.24
C LEU A 20 14.37 10.81 8.75
N THR A 21 13.32 11.61 8.58
CA THR A 21 13.46 13.03 8.22
C THR A 21 14.06 13.81 9.39
N ASP A 22 13.55 13.60 10.60
CA ASP A 22 14.12 14.19 11.82
C ASP A 22 15.58 13.77 12.04
N ALA A 23 15.90 12.50 11.75
CA ALA A 23 17.28 11.99 11.85
C ALA A 23 18.21 12.65 10.83
N LEU A 24 17.78 12.83 9.58
CA LEU A 24 18.55 13.52 8.55
C LEU A 24 18.86 14.97 8.95
N ASP A 25 17.88 15.65 9.55
CA ASP A 25 18.07 17.03 10.02
C ASP A 25 19.02 17.07 11.22
N ARG A 26 18.84 16.16 12.20
CA ARG A 26 19.66 16.09 13.41
C ARG A 26 21.11 15.69 13.14
N TYR A 27 21.34 14.82 12.16
CA TYR A 27 22.66 14.31 11.80
C TYR A 27 23.22 14.95 10.53
N SER A 28 22.71 16.12 10.14
CA SER A 28 23.14 16.88 8.96
C SER A 28 24.63 17.22 8.94
N ASP A 29 25.24 17.36 10.12
CA ASP A 29 26.68 17.61 10.30
C ASP A 29 27.52 16.34 10.50
N GLU A 30 26.91 15.15 10.50
CA GLU A 30 27.65 13.89 10.61
C GLU A 30 28.29 13.46 9.28
N GLY A 31 29.15 12.44 9.36
CA GLY A 31 29.89 11.94 8.20
C GLY A 31 29.00 11.55 7.02
N ALA A 32 29.53 11.75 5.81
CA ALA A 32 28.83 11.50 4.55
C ALA A 32 28.24 10.07 4.44
N GLU A 33 28.89 9.08 5.06
CA GLU A 33 28.42 7.69 5.08
C GLU A 33 27.09 7.53 5.83
N LYS A 34 26.97 8.14 7.01
CA LYS A 34 25.74 8.09 7.81
C LYS A 34 24.58 8.81 7.12
N LEU A 35 24.87 9.94 6.48
CA LEU A 35 23.88 10.65 5.68
C LEU A 35 23.44 9.83 4.45
N ALA A 36 24.36 9.13 3.79
CA ALA A 36 24.03 8.26 2.67
C ALA A 36 23.13 7.10 3.11
N GLU A 37 23.43 6.49 4.27
CA GLU A 37 22.62 5.41 4.84
C GLU A 37 21.20 5.89 5.20
N LEU A 38 21.07 7.02 5.91
CA LEU A 38 19.76 7.58 6.26
C LEU A 38 18.93 7.94 5.02
N ASN A 39 19.56 8.49 3.98
CA ASN A 39 18.90 8.76 2.71
C ASN A 39 18.47 7.47 2.00
N TYR A 40 19.30 6.44 2.01
CA TYR A 40 18.95 5.13 1.46
C TYR A 40 17.73 4.54 2.18
N MET A 41 17.71 4.56 3.51
CA MET A 41 16.57 4.08 4.30
C MET A 41 15.29 4.85 3.97
N LYS A 42 15.36 6.17 3.82
CA LYS A 42 14.20 7.01 3.44
C LYS A 42 13.66 6.65 2.05
N GLN A 43 14.54 6.33 1.10
CA GLN A 43 14.13 5.85 -0.22
C GLN A 43 13.46 4.46 -0.16
N GLU A 44 13.97 3.55 0.67
CA GLU A 44 13.35 2.23 0.87
C GLU A 44 11.95 2.33 1.49
N VAL A 45 11.76 3.23 2.46
CA VAL A 45 10.44 3.52 3.03
C VAL A 45 9.47 4.04 1.96
N ALA A 46 9.93 4.94 1.09
CA ALA A 46 9.12 5.42 -0.02
C ALA A 46 8.76 4.29 -1.01
N ARG A 47 9.68 3.36 -1.29
CA ARG A 47 9.41 2.16 -2.12
C ARG A 47 8.37 1.25 -1.45
N ALA A 48 8.54 0.94 -0.17
CA ALA A 48 7.61 0.10 0.58
C ALA A 48 6.19 0.67 0.60
N ARG A 49 6.04 1.99 0.78
CA ARG A 49 4.73 2.67 0.73
C ARG A 49 4.03 2.49 -0.61
N ARG A 50 4.76 2.56 -1.74
CA ARG A 50 4.19 2.33 -3.07
C ARG A 50 3.67 0.89 -3.21
N VAL A 51 4.48 -0.09 -2.82
CA VAL A 51 4.09 -1.51 -2.88
C VAL A 51 2.82 -1.78 -2.07
N ILE A 52 2.69 -1.19 -0.89
CA ILE A 52 1.50 -1.38 -0.06
C ILE A 52 0.30 -0.66 -0.65
N ALA A 53 0.46 0.57 -1.15
CA ALA A 53 -0.61 1.27 -1.84
C ALA A 53 -1.14 0.48 -3.06
N ASP A 54 -0.24 -0.12 -3.84
CA ASP A 54 -0.61 -0.97 -4.98
C ASP A 54 -1.39 -2.21 -4.52
N ARG A 55 -0.99 -2.85 -3.41
CA ARG A 55 -1.72 -3.98 -2.82
C ARG A 55 -3.10 -3.59 -2.30
N MET A 56 -3.21 -2.44 -1.64
CA MET A 56 -4.50 -1.92 -1.15
C MET A 56 -5.47 -1.66 -2.30
N ASN A 57 -4.99 -1.14 -3.43
CA ASN A 57 -5.81 -0.93 -4.62
C ASN A 57 -6.27 -2.26 -5.25
N HIS A 58 -5.37 -3.23 -5.39
CA HIS A 58 -5.72 -4.56 -5.92
C HIS A 58 -6.73 -5.31 -5.05
N ASP A 59 -6.66 -5.19 -3.72
CA ASP A 59 -7.63 -5.78 -2.81
C ASP A 59 -9.01 -5.11 -2.91
N ALA A 60 -9.06 -3.81 -3.25
CA ALA A 60 -10.30 -3.08 -3.48
C ALA A 60 -10.99 -3.55 -4.78
N ASP A 61 -10.23 -3.68 -5.86
CA ASP A 61 -10.74 -4.10 -7.18
C ASP A 61 -11.21 -5.56 -7.18
N ASN A 62 -10.48 -6.47 -6.52
CA ASN A 62 -10.90 -7.86 -6.35
C ASN A 62 -12.20 -8.00 -5.55
N LYS A 63 -12.48 -7.09 -4.60
CA LYS A 63 -13.76 -7.06 -3.89
C LYS A 63 -14.90 -6.50 -4.76
N ALA A 64 -14.63 -5.53 -5.61
CA ALA A 64 -15.62 -4.96 -6.53
C ALA A 64 -16.03 -5.96 -7.63
N GLY A 65 -15.06 -6.67 -8.23
CA GLY A 65 -15.32 -7.67 -9.27
C GLY A 65 -16.18 -8.86 -8.79
N ARG A 66 -16.03 -9.27 -7.53
CA ARG A 66 -16.79 -10.39 -6.95
C ARG A 66 -18.27 -10.06 -6.66
N ARG A 67 -18.61 -8.77 -6.46
CA ARG A 67 -20.01 -8.34 -6.28
C ARG A 67 -20.74 -8.17 -7.62
N SER A 68 -20.04 -7.73 -8.67
CA SER A 68 -20.64 -7.53 -9.99
C SER A 68 -21.05 -8.85 -10.66
N ALA A 69 -20.24 -9.91 -10.54
CA ALA A 69 -20.53 -11.22 -11.14
C ALA A 69 -21.76 -11.94 -10.56
N ARG A 70 -22.26 -11.53 -9.38
CA ARG A 70 -23.44 -12.16 -8.75
C ARG A 70 -24.76 -11.51 -9.16
N HIS A 71 -24.74 -10.32 -9.76
CA HIS A 71 -25.95 -9.58 -10.13
C HIS A 71 -26.36 -9.75 -11.60
N SER A 72 -25.47 -10.24 -12.47
CA SER A 72 -25.71 -10.42 -13.91
C SER A 72 -26.18 -11.82 -14.31
N ALA A 73 -26.26 -12.77 -13.37
CA ALA A 73 -26.72 -14.14 -13.63
C ALA A 73 -28.24 -14.35 -13.38
N GLY A 74 -29.01 -13.28 -13.17
CA GLY A 74 -30.43 -13.37 -12.76
C GLY A 74 -31.49 -13.00 -13.80
N HIS A 75 -31.13 -12.51 -14.99
CA HIS A 75 -32.10 -11.90 -15.93
C HIS A 75 -31.98 -12.38 -17.40
N PHE A 76 -31.71 -13.67 -17.63
CA PHE A 76 -31.81 -14.27 -18.97
C PHE A 76 -32.49 -15.65 -18.95
N GLN A 77 -33.80 -15.64 -18.73
CA GLN A 77 -34.77 -16.70 -19.04
C GLN A 77 -36.12 -16.00 -18.79
N GLU A 78 -37.06 -15.84 -19.71
CA GLU A 78 -37.54 -16.77 -20.72
C GLU A 78 -38.51 -15.95 -21.59
N ALA A 79 -38.16 -15.70 -22.85
CA ALA A 79 -39.08 -15.13 -23.84
C ALA A 79 -39.03 -16.01 -25.09
N ALA A 80 -39.56 -17.21 -24.94
CA ALA A 80 -39.94 -18.07 -26.04
C ALA A 80 -41.08 -18.95 -25.55
N PHE A 81 -42.31 -18.62 -25.93
CA PHE A 81 -43.27 -19.56 -26.51
C PHE A 81 -44.41 -18.76 -27.12
N SER A 82 -44.64 -19.04 -28.41
CA SER A 82 -45.73 -18.55 -29.25
C SER A 82 -47.11 -18.95 -28.75
#